data_AF-A0A4Q3W4Y6-F1
#
_entry.id   AF-A0A4Q3W4Y6-F1
#
_cell.length_a   1.000
_cell.length_b   1.000
_cell.length_c   1.000
_cell.angle_alpha   90.00
_cell.angle_beta   90.00
_cell.angle_gamma   90.00
#
_symmetry.space_group_name_H-M   'P 1'
#
loop_
_entity.id
_entity.type
_entity.pdbx_description
1 polymer ?
#
loop_
_entity_poly.entity_id
_entity_poly.type
_entity_poly.pdbx_seq_one_letter_code
_entity_poly.pdbx_strand_id
1 'polypeptide(L)'
;MKLNKSTIWAFVLLLVIASLYRSWDGRPFGFAPQMAMALFGGAVIKDKRWAVLLPVLSLLISDLLYQLLYVNGLSTIPGFYEGQWLNYLLFVGITFFGMLMKKINIKTVLGFTISGSLIFFLISNFGVWAAGAGLE
;
A
#
# COMPACT_ATOMS: atom_id res chain seq x y z
N MET A 1 -2.12 16.20 16.03
CA MET A 1 -3.48 16.64 15.66
C MET A 1 -4.46 15.92 16.59
N LYS A 2 -5.38 16.60 17.30
CA LYS A 2 -6.43 15.86 18.02
C LYS A 2 -7.33 15.20 16.97
N LEU A 3 -7.27 13.88 16.86
CA LEU A 3 -8.13 13.13 15.95
C LEU A 3 -9.57 13.26 16.43
N ASN A 4 -10.46 13.74 15.58
CA ASN A 4 -11.90 13.71 15.88
C ASN A 4 -12.46 12.32 15.55
N LYS A 5 -13.64 12.00 16.10
CA LYS A 5 -14.27 10.68 15.90
C LYS A 5 -14.44 10.33 14.43
N SER A 6 -14.82 11.29 13.59
CA SER A 6 -15.04 11.08 12.16
C SER A 6 -13.76 10.71 11.40
N THR A 7 -12.63 11.35 11.72
CA THR A 7 -11.32 11.02 11.13
C THR A 7 -10.88 9.61 11.53
N ILE A 8 -11.12 9.22 12.79
CA ILE A 8 -10.81 7.85 13.25
C ILE A 8 -11.66 6.85 12.48
N TRP A 9 -12.97 7.08 12.35
CA TRP A 9 -13.84 6.20 11.57
C TRP A 9 -13.44 6.11 10.10
N ALA A 10 -13.10 7.24 9.45
CA ALA A 10 -12.62 7.23 8.08
C ALA A 10 -11.33 6.42 7.93
N PHE A 11 -10.38 6.57 8.86
CA PHE A 11 -9.14 5.81 8.88
C PHE A 11 -9.39 4.30 9.03
N VAL A 12 -10.24 3.91 9.98
CA VAL A 12 -10.61 2.51 10.22
C VAL A 12 -11.34 1.92 9.01
N LEU A 13 -12.30 2.64 8.43
CA LEU A 13 -13.02 2.19 7.24
C LEU A 13 -12.09 1.99 6.05
N LEU A 14 -11.18 2.94 5.80
CA LEU A 14 -10.17 2.80 4.75
C LEU A 14 -9.29 1.57 4.97
N LEU A 15 -8.81 1.35 6.20
CA LEU A 15 -8.03 0.16 6.55
C LEU A 15 -8.78 -1.14 6.28
N VAL A 16 -10.01 -1.25 6.79
CA VAL A 16 -10.80 -2.49 6.68
C VAL A 16 -11.15 -2.77 5.22
N ILE A 17 -11.70 -1.79 4.51
CA ILE A 17 -12.13 -1.97 3.12
C ILE A 17 -10.95 -2.31 2.22
N ALA A 18 -9.83 -1.59 2.38
CA ALA A 18 -8.64 -1.82 1.54
C ALA A 18 -8.00 -3.19 1.80
N SER A 19 -7.97 -3.62 3.06
CA SER A 19 -7.40 -4.91 3.43
C SER A 19 -8.30 -6.06 2.96
N LEU A 20 -9.62 -5.96 3.15
CA LEU A 20 -10.58 -6.95 2.64
C LEU A 20 -10.56 -7.04 1.12
N TYR A 21 -10.52 -5.90 0.42
CA TYR A 21 -10.41 -5.88 -1.03
C TYR A 21 -9.13 -6.58 -1.49
N ARG A 22 -7.99 -6.26 -0.87
CA ARG A 22 -6.70 -6.93 -1.15
C ARG A 22 -6.69 -8.40 -0.70
N SER A 23 -7.60 -8.90 0.12
CA SER A 23 -7.63 -10.33 0.46
C SER A 23 -8.64 -11.11 -0.37
N TRP A 24 -9.31 -10.47 -1.33
CA TRP A 24 -10.26 -11.13 -2.21
C TRP A 24 -9.56 -11.91 -3.33
N ASP A 25 -9.83 -13.22 -3.39
CA ASP A 25 -9.19 -14.21 -4.27
C ASP A 25 -9.50 -14.01 -5.77
N GLY A 26 -10.53 -13.24 -6.12
CA GLY A 26 -10.93 -12.98 -7.51
C GLY A 26 -10.45 -11.64 -8.08
N ARG A 27 -9.70 -10.84 -7.33
CA ARG A 27 -9.28 -9.51 -7.83
C ARG A 27 -8.13 -9.64 -8.85
N PRO A 28 -7.96 -8.65 -9.75
CA PRO A 28 -6.80 -8.61 -10.63
C PRO A 28 -5.47 -8.52 -9.84
N PHE A 29 -4.48 -9.31 -10.26
CA PHE A 29 -3.14 -9.26 -9.66
C PHE A 29 -2.53 -7.86 -9.74
N GLY A 30 -1.83 -7.45 -8.68
CA GLY A 30 -1.25 -6.11 -8.58
C GLY A 30 -2.26 -4.98 -8.38
N PHE A 31 -3.57 -5.22 -8.50
CA PHE A 31 -4.59 -4.22 -8.30
C PHE A 31 -4.95 -4.12 -6.81
N ALA A 32 -4.19 -3.28 -6.10
CA ALA A 32 -4.26 -3.15 -4.66
C ALA A 32 -4.39 -1.67 -4.23
N PRO A 33 -5.36 -1.30 -3.37
CA PRO A 33 -5.62 0.08 -2.99
C PRO A 33 -4.48 0.73 -2.17
N GLN A 34 -3.58 -0.07 -1.61
CA GLN A 34 -2.52 0.38 -0.70
C GLN A 34 -1.59 1.41 -1.34
N MET A 35 -1.41 1.42 -2.67
CA MET A 35 -0.54 2.40 -3.33
C MET A 35 -1.19 3.78 -3.36
N ALA A 36 -2.49 3.82 -3.68
CA ALA A 36 -3.29 5.02 -3.58
C ALA A 36 -3.39 5.50 -2.12
N MET A 37 -3.52 4.58 -1.15
CA MET A 37 -3.51 4.92 0.27
C MET A 37 -2.18 5.51 0.73
N ALA A 38 -1.05 4.98 0.24
CA ALA A 38 0.26 5.52 0.57
C ALA A 38 0.41 6.96 0.07
N LEU A 39 0.07 7.20 -1.21
CA LEU A 39 0.13 8.54 -1.79
C LEU A 39 -0.86 9.51 -1.12
N PHE A 40 -2.09 9.07 -0.87
CA PHE A 40 -3.11 9.83 -0.14
C PHE A 40 -2.67 10.17 1.28
N GLY A 41 -2.14 9.19 2.01
CA GLY A 41 -1.63 9.37 3.37
C GLY A 41 -0.56 10.44 3.40
N GLY A 42 0.39 10.39 2.47
CA GLY A 42 1.43 11.42 2.33
C GLY A 42 0.89 12.81 1.99
N ALA A 43 -0.04 12.90 1.05
CA ALA A 43 -0.54 14.17 0.55
C ALA A 43 -1.55 14.86 1.50
N VAL A 44 -2.34 14.09 2.25
CA VAL A 44 -3.51 14.60 3.00
C VAL A 44 -3.32 14.56 4.51
N ILE A 45 -2.64 13.55 5.05
CA ILE A 45 -2.54 13.37 6.50
C ILE A 45 -1.34 14.18 7.03
N LYS A 46 -1.62 15.23 7.81
CA LYS A 46 -0.60 16.13 8.36
C LYS A 46 0.38 15.45 9.32
N ASP A 47 -0.09 14.46 10.07
CA ASP A 47 0.74 13.73 11.02
C ASP A 47 1.43 12.57 10.32
N LYS A 48 2.75 12.67 10.17
CA LYS A 48 3.59 11.70 9.44
C LYS A 48 3.44 10.27 9.98
N ARG A 49 3.16 10.11 11.28
CA ARG A 49 2.98 8.79 11.89
C ARG A 49 1.74 8.13 11.33
N TRP A 50 0.61 8.85 11.31
CA TRP A 50 -0.65 8.37 10.76
C TRP A 50 -0.62 8.21 9.23
N ALA A 51 0.10 9.09 8.53
CA ALA A 51 0.31 9.00 7.09
C ALA A 51 0.98 7.67 6.70
N VAL A 52 2.04 7.28 7.42
CA VAL A 52 2.80 6.04 7.18
C VAL A 52 2.06 4.82 7.71
N LEU A 53 1.41 4.92 8.87
CA LEU A 53 0.63 3.81 9.44
C LEU A 53 -0.52 3.38 8.55
N LEU A 54 -1.16 4.30 7.80
CA LEU A 54 -2.31 3.98 6.97
C LEU A 54 -2.03 2.85 5.94
N PRO A 55 -1.07 2.97 5.01
CA PRO A 55 -0.76 1.90 4.07
C PRO A 55 -0.10 0.70 4.76
N VAL A 56 0.79 0.92 5.74
CA VAL A 56 1.56 -0.17 6.38
C VAL A 56 0.65 -1.10 7.19
N LEU A 57 -0.28 -0.55 7.97
CA LEU A 57 -1.26 -1.36 8.70
C LEU A 57 -2.20 -2.08 7.73
N SER A 58 -2.61 -1.44 6.62
CA SER A 58 -3.45 -2.12 5.63
C SER A 58 -2.73 -3.30 4.99
N LEU A 59 -1.44 -3.16 4.65
CA LEU A 59 -0.62 -4.27 4.15
C LEU A 59 -0.59 -5.40 5.17
N LEU A 60 -0.18 -5.10 6.41
CA LEU A 60 -0.04 -6.10 7.46
C LEU A 60 -1.35 -6.84 7.73
N ILE A 61 -2.47 -6.12 7.81
CA ILE A 61 -3.79 -6.74 8.00
C ILE A 61 -4.13 -7.63 6.81
N SER A 62 -3.92 -7.16 5.57
CA SER A 62 -4.20 -7.96 4.37
C SER A 62 -3.31 -9.20 4.24
N ASP A 63 -2.05 -9.09 4.64
CA ASP A 63 -1.08 -10.20 4.63
C ASP A 63 -1.43 -11.21 5.73
N LEU A 64 -1.86 -10.77 6.91
CA LEU A 64 -2.42 -11.65 7.95
C LEU A 64 -3.68 -12.39 7.47
N LEU A 65 -4.59 -11.69 6.81
CA LEU A 65 -5.79 -12.29 6.22
C LEU A 65 -5.42 -13.32 5.15
N TYR A 66 -4.46 -13.00 4.28
CA TYR A 66 -3.94 -13.96 3.31
C TYR A 66 -3.32 -15.18 3.96
N GLN A 67 -2.50 -14.99 5.00
CA GLN A 67 -1.87 -16.09 5.71
C GLN A 67 -2.93 -16.99 6.36
N LEU A 68 -3.98 -16.39 6.94
CA LEU A 68 -5.09 -17.15 7.50
C LEU A 68 -5.81 -17.96 6.42
N LEU A 69 -6.13 -17.37 5.28
CA LEU A 69 -6.77 -18.09 4.17
C LEU A 69 -5.88 -19.21 3.63
N TYR A 70 -4.58 -18.96 3.49
CA TYR A 70 -3.59 -19.91 3.01
C TYR A 70 -3.47 -21.15 3.92
N VAL A 71 -3.30 -20.95 5.23
CA VAL A 71 -3.16 -22.06 6.19
C VAL A 71 -4.44 -22.90 6.31
N ASN A 72 -5.60 -22.32 6.00
CA ASN A 72 -6.89 -23.03 5.95
C ASN A 72 -7.21 -23.62 4.56
N GLY A 73 -6.29 -23.54 3.59
CA GLY A 73 -6.49 -24.07 2.23
C GLY A 73 -7.55 -23.33 1.40
N LEU A 74 -7.91 -22.11 1.80
CA LEU A 74 -8.90 -21.26 1.13
C LEU A 74 -8.29 -20.28 0.11
N SER A 75 -6.97 -20.13 0.11
CA SER A 75 -6.23 -19.40 -0.92
C SER A 75 -4.89 -20.09 -1.19
N THR A 76 -4.39 -19.97 -2.42
CA THR A 76 -3.07 -20.49 -2.81
C THR A 76 -1.94 -19.50 -2.56
N ILE A 77 -2.28 -18.27 -2.16
CA ILE A 77 -1.33 -17.16 -1.99
C ILE A 77 -0.92 -17.07 -0.51
N PRO A 78 0.37 -17.31 -0.17
CA PRO A 78 0.83 -17.10 1.20
C PRO A 78 0.82 -15.61 1.55
N GLY A 79 0.39 -15.29 2.77
CA GLY A 79 0.35 -13.90 3.24
C GLY A 79 1.74 -13.35 3.53
N PHE A 80 2.63 -14.20 4.05
CA PHE A 80 4.02 -13.83 4.29
C PHE A 80 4.94 -14.65 3.41
N TYR A 81 5.87 -13.97 2.75
CA TYR A 81 6.84 -14.57 1.84
C TYR A 81 8.18 -13.84 1.91
N GLU A 82 9.22 -14.48 1.40
CA GLU A 82 10.57 -13.95 1.37
C GLU A 82 10.66 -12.68 0.50
N GLY A 83 11.43 -11.68 0.94
CA GLY A 83 11.58 -10.41 0.20
C GLY A 83 10.40 -9.44 0.30
N GLN A 84 9.27 -9.81 0.93
CA GLN A 84 8.10 -8.93 1.09
C GLN A 84 8.39 -7.59 1.78
N TRP A 85 9.44 -7.53 2.61
CA TRP A 85 9.87 -6.33 3.34
C TRP A 85 10.18 -5.17 2.39
N LEU A 86 10.65 -5.47 1.17
CA LEU A 86 10.90 -4.47 0.13
C LEU A 86 9.60 -3.74 -0.24
N ASN A 87 8.48 -4.46 -0.36
CA ASN A 87 7.18 -3.84 -0.63
C ASN A 87 6.78 -2.89 0.49
N TYR A 88 6.93 -3.29 1.77
CA TYR A 88 6.66 -2.41 2.91
C TYR A 88 7.49 -1.13 2.85
N LEU A 89 8.79 -1.26 2.57
CA LEU A 89 9.69 -0.12 2.42
C LEU A 89 9.26 0.80 1.27
N LEU A 90 8.85 0.22 0.13
CA LEU A 90 8.34 0.97 -1.01
C LEU A 90 7.05 1.74 -0.68
N PHE A 91 6.09 1.13 0.01
CA PHE A 91 4.87 1.83 0.40
C PHE A 91 5.18 3.00 1.35
N VAL A 92 6.09 2.82 2.31
CA VAL A 92 6.59 3.91 3.16
C VAL A 92 7.24 5.00 2.30
N GLY A 93 8.08 4.63 1.33
CA GLY A 93 8.72 5.55 0.38
C GLY A 93 7.70 6.34 -0.45
N ILE A 94 6.67 5.69 -0.97
CA ILE A 94 5.58 6.32 -1.71
C ILE A 94 4.76 7.26 -0.81
N THR A 95 4.59 6.94 0.47
CA THR A 95 3.99 7.88 1.43
C THR A 95 4.84 9.14 1.56
N PHE A 96 6.15 9.02 1.75
CA PHE A 96 7.03 10.18 1.81
C PHE A 96 7.05 10.96 0.50
N PHE A 97 7.02 10.27 -0.64
CA PHE A 97 6.86 10.89 -1.96
C PHE A 97 5.57 11.71 -2.02
N GLY A 98 4.43 11.16 -1.56
CA GLY A 98 3.16 11.87 -1.45
C GLY A 98 3.23 13.14 -0.59
N MET A 99 4.07 13.17 0.45
CA MET A 99 4.27 14.38 1.28
C MET A 99 4.92 15.55 0.53
N LEU A 100 5.57 15.30 -0.61
CA LEU A 100 6.12 16.34 -1.47
C LEU A 100 5.04 17.10 -2.26
N MET A 101 3.79 16.62 -2.23
CA MET A 101 2.65 17.24 -2.90
C MET A 101 2.24 18.55 -2.21
N LYS A 102 2.73 19.69 -2.73
CA LYS A 102 2.45 21.01 -2.16
C LYS A 102 1.03 21.52 -2.38
N LYS A 103 0.39 21.16 -3.50
CA LYS A 103 -0.96 21.59 -3.87
C LYS A 103 -1.78 20.40 -4.32
N ILE A 104 -2.95 20.22 -3.72
CA ILE A 104 -3.88 19.15 -4.09
C ILE A 104 -4.83 19.70 -5.17
N ASN A 105 -4.51 19.42 -6.43
CA ASN A 105 -5.35 19.70 -7.58
C ASN A 105 -5.18 18.58 -8.61
N ILE A 106 -6.09 18.49 -9.60
CA ILE A 106 -6.13 17.39 -10.58
C ILE A 106 -4.77 17.19 -11.27
N LYS A 107 -4.11 18.27 -11.72
CA LYS A 107 -2.83 18.17 -12.42
C LYS A 107 -1.74 17.58 -11.52
N THR A 108 -1.64 18.09 -10.29
CA THR A 108 -0.64 17.61 -9.34
C THR A 108 -0.92 16.18 -8.89
N VAL A 109 -2.18 15.83 -8.62
CA VAL A 109 -2.58 14.47 -8.24
C VAL A 109 -2.25 13.49 -9.37
N LEU A 110 -2.61 13.79 -10.62
CA LEU A 110 -2.29 12.94 -11.77
C LEU A 110 -0.78 12.73 -11.93
N GLY A 111 0.01 13.80 -11.84
CA GLY A 111 1.47 13.71 -11.92
C GLY A 111 2.06 12.79 -10.85
N PHE A 112 1.66 12.99 -9.59
CA PHE A 112 2.12 12.15 -8.48
C PHE A 112 1.64 10.70 -8.57
N THR A 113 0.43 10.45 -9.06
CA THR A 113 -0.08 9.09 -9.25
C THR A 113 0.74 8.36 -10.32
N ILE A 114 0.97 8.99 -11.49
CA ILE A 114 1.75 8.38 -12.57
C ILE A 114 3.20 8.16 -12.12
N SER A 115 3.85 9.19 -11.57
CA SER A 115 5.23 9.08 -11.08
C SER A 115 5.36 8.08 -9.93
N GLY A 116 4.42 8.07 -8.99
CA GLY A 116 4.42 7.14 -7.86
C GLY A 116 4.30 5.69 -8.32
N SER A 117 3.39 5.41 -9.27
CA SER A 117 3.26 4.07 -9.88
C SER A 117 4.51 3.67 -10.64
N LEU A 118 5.14 4.58 -11.40
CA LEU A 118 6.39 4.31 -12.11
C LEU A 118 7.55 4.04 -11.14
N ILE A 119 7.70 4.85 -10.09
CA ILE A 119 8.72 4.66 -9.05
C ILE A 119 8.55 3.29 -8.39
N PHE A 120 7.33 2.96 -7.98
CA PHE A 120 7.05 1.67 -7.38
C PHE A 120 7.37 0.53 -8.33
N PHE A 121 6.85 0.58 -9.57
CA PHE A 121 7.04 -0.46 -10.58
C PHE A 121 8.53 -0.70 -10.85
N LEU A 122 9.30 0.36 -11.10
CA LEU A 122 10.72 0.22 -11.39
C LEU A 122 11.46 -0.40 -10.20
N ILE A 123 11.31 0.16 -8.99
CA ILE A 123 12.11 -0.33 -7.85
C ILE A 123 11.69 -1.74 -7.43
N SER A 124 10.39 -2.07 -7.46
CA SER A 124 9.93 -3.41 -7.11
C SER A 124 10.42 -4.46 -8.11
N ASN A 125 10.32 -4.19 -9.42
CA ASN A 125 10.75 -5.14 -10.45
C ASN A 125 12.28 -5.26 -10.52
N PHE A 126 13.02 -4.15 -10.44
CA PHE A 126 14.48 -4.23 -10.35
C PHE A 126 14.95 -4.95 -9.09
N GLY A 127 14.22 -4.84 -7.98
CA GLY A 127 14.48 -5.63 -6.77
C GLY A 127 14.33 -7.14 -7.00
N VAL A 128 13.28 -7.55 -7.71
CA VAL A 128 13.06 -8.95 -8.09
C VAL A 128 14.17 -9.45 -9.03
N TRP A 129 14.52 -8.67 -10.05
CA TRP A 129 15.58 -9.04 -11.00
C TRP A 129 16.96 -9.13 -10.34
N ALA A 130 17.28 -8.21 -9.43
CA ALA A 130 18.53 -8.23 -8.68
C ALA A 130 18.62 -9.42 -7.71
N ALA A 131 17.48 -9.91 -7.21
CA ALA A 131 17.38 -11.13 -6.42
C ALA A 131 17.50 -12.42 -7.26
N GLY A 132 17.69 -12.31 -8.58
CA GLY A 132 17.85 -13.44 -9.49
C GLY A 132 16.53 -14.06 -9.98
N ALA A 133 15.38 -13.46 -9.66
CA ALA A 133 14.07 -13.91 -10.09
C ALA A 133 13.57 -13.12 -11.32
N GLY A 134 12.81 -13.75 -12.22
CA GLY A 134 12.16 -13.08 -13.36
C GLY A 134 13.00 -12.91 -14.64
N LEU A 135 14.16 -13.58 -14.73
CA LEU A 135 14.95 -13.73 -15.98
C LEU A 135 14.84 -15.15 -16.59
N GLU A 136 13.87 -15.93 -16.14
CA GLU A 136 13.53 -17.26 -16.69
C GLU A 136 12.37 -17.18 -17.69
#